data_AF-A0A3N7JIU0-F1
#
_entry.id   AF-A0A3N7JIU0-F1
#
_cell.length_a   1.000
_cell.length_b   1.000
_cell.length_c   1.000
_cell.angle_alpha   90.00
_cell.angle_beta   90.00
_cell.angle_gamma   90.00
#
_symmetry.space_group_name_H-M   'P 1'
#
loop_
_entity.id
_entity.type
_entity.pdbx_description
1 polymer ?
#
loop_
_entity_poly.entity_id
_entity_poly.type
_entity_poly.pdbx_seq_one_letter_code
_entity_poly.pdbx_strand_id
1 'polypeptide(L)' 'LTGFDLICKGARAGGPIADLPPAERFRWLTAKRSTVIQLSAVHPGLCMDARDTLDRLFNALVL' A
#
# COMPACT_ATOMS: atom_id res chain seq x y z
N LEU A 1 -4.41 -12.28 -0.72
CA LEU A 1 -3.93 -10.93 -1.11
C LEU A 1 -4.82 -10.24 -2.14
N THR A 2 -5.63 -10.97 -2.91
CA THR A 2 -6.51 -10.46 -3.98
C THR A 2 -7.44 -9.32 -3.55
N GLY A 3 -7.99 -9.37 -2.32
CA GLY A 3 -8.84 -8.30 -1.80
C GLY A 3 -8.13 -6.95 -1.64
N PHE A 4 -6.87 -6.95 -1.19
CA PHE A 4 -6.10 -5.71 -1.04
C PHE A 4 -5.79 -5.07 -2.40
N ASP A 5 -5.44 -5.89 -3.40
CA ASP A 5 -5.20 -5.42 -4.77
C ASP A 5 -6.46 -4.77 -5.37
N LEU A 6 -7.64 -5.38 -5.18
CA LEU A 6 -8.91 -4.83 -5.62
C LEU A 6 -9.25 -3.50 -4.93
N ILE A 7 -8.96 -3.37 -3.63
CA ILE A 7 -9.14 -2.12 -2.88
C ILE A 7 -8.17 -1.03 -3.38
N CYS A 8 -6.91 -1.38 -3.64
CA CYS A 8 -5.94 -0.44 -4.20
C CYS A 8 -6.41 0.11 -5.56
N LYS A 9 -6.88 -0.78 -6.43
CA LYS A 9 -7.43 -0.46 -7.76
C LYS A 9 -8.76 0.28 -7.73
N GLY A 10 -9.43 0.36 -6.57
CA GLY A 10 -10.79 0.91 -6.47
C GLY A 10 -11.83 0.08 -7.24
N ALA A 11 -11.60 -1.22 -7.38
CA ALA A 11 -12.49 -2.11 -8.09
C ALA A 11 -13.65 -2.53 -7.18
N ARG A 12 -14.90 -2.40 -7.65
CA ARG A 12 -16.13 -2.76 -6.91
C ARG A 12 -16.11 -4.16 -6.30
N ALA A 13 -15.41 -5.12 -6.93
CA ALA A 13 -15.21 -6.47 -6.40
C ALA A 13 -14.40 -6.52 -5.08
N GLY A 14 -13.70 -5.44 -4.73
CA GLY A 14 -13.01 -5.25 -3.44
C GLY A 14 -13.94 -4.84 -2.29
N GLY A 15 -15.26 -4.77 -2.52
CA GLY A 15 -16.26 -4.45 -1.51
C GLY A 15 -16.34 -2.95 -1.19
N PRO A 16 -17.08 -2.57 -0.14
CA PRO A 16 -17.40 -1.16 0.16
C PRO A 16 -16.19 -0.26 0.37
N ILE A 17 -15.05 -0.83 0.77
CA ILE A 17 -13.81 -0.08 0.98
C ILE A 17 -13.21 0.37 -0.36
N ALA A 18 -13.37 -0.41 -1.43
CA ALA A 18 -12.88 -0.07 -2.75
C ALA A 18 -13.61 1.14 -3.37
N ASP A 19 -14.84 1.40 -2.94
CA ASP A 19 -15.66 2.53 -3.41
C ASP A 19 -15.30 3.86 -2.73
N LEU A 20 -14.48 3.84 -1.67
CA LEU A 20 -14.05 5.06 -0.98
C LEU A 20 -13.07 5.87 -1.86
N PRO A 21 -12.93 7.19 -1.65
CA PRO A 21 -11.89 8.00 -2.30
C PRO A 21 -10.47 7.47 -2.03
N PRO A 22 -9.49 7.67 -2.94
CA PRO A 22 -8.15 7.10 -2.81
C PRO A 22 -7.46 7.34 -1.45
N ALA A 23 -7.57 8.54 -0.91
CA ALA A 23 -6.99 8.89 0.39
C ALA A 23 -7.61 8.08 1.55
N GLU A 24 -8.91 7.82 1.49
CA GLU A 24 -9.62 7.06 2.51
C GLU A 24 -9.31 5.57 2.41
N ARG A 25 -9.19 5.03 1.20
CA ARG A 25 -8.72 3.65 0.97
C ARG A 25 -7.32 3.46 1.54
N PHE A 26 -6.42 4.39 1.25
CA PHE A 26 -5.06 4.36 1.76
C PHE A 26 -5.04 4.38 3.29
N ARG A 27 -5.75 5.32 3.92
CA ARG A 27 -5.88 5.38 5.39
C ARG A 27 -6.47 4.09 5.98
N TRP A 28 -7.41 3.46 5.29
CA TRP A 28 -7.98 2.19 5.71
C TRP A 28 -6.94 1.07 5.67
N LEU A 29 -6.17 0.98 4.58
CA LEU A 29 -5.11 -0.02 4.37
C LEU A 29 -3.99 0.10 5.41
N THR A 30 -3.66 1.33 5.81
CA THR A 30 -2.53 1.60 6.71
C THR A 30 -2.94 1.75 8.17
N ALA A 31 -4.22 1.57 8.49
CA ALA A 31 -4.69 1.69 9.86
C ALA A 31 -4.06 0.59 10.75
N LYS A 32 -3.53 0.99 11.90
CA LYS A 32 -3.01 0.06 12.92
C LYS A 32 -4.18 -0.69 13.57
N ARG A 33 -4.58 -1.82 12.97
CA ARG A 33 -5.78 -2.57 13.39
C ARG A 33 -5.50 -3.88 14.12
N SER A 34 -4.26 -4.36 14.06
CA SER A 34 -3.89 -5.63 14.66
C SER A 34 -3.06 -5.37 15.91
N THR A 35 -3.50 -5.97 17.03
CA THR A 35 -2.77 -6.01 18.30
C THR A 35 -1.71 -7.12 18.31
N VAL A 36 -1.69 -7.97 17.28
CA VAL A 36 -0.78 -9.12 17.16
C VAL A 36 0.33 -8.86 16.13
N ILE A 37 0.02 -8.17 15.03
CA ILE A 37 0.99 -7.83 13.97
C ILE A 37 0.83 -6.34 13.65
N GLN A 38 1.79 -5.54 14.12
CA GLN A 38 1.81 -4.12 13.82
C GLN A 38 2.68 -3.85 12.59
N LEU A 39 2.06 -3.31 11.54
CA LEU A 39 2.79 -2.85 10.37
C LEU A 39 3.68 -1.66 10.74
N SER A 40 4.79 -1.51 10.02
CA SER A 40 5.68 -0.35 10.14
C SER A 40 4.92 0.95 9.82
N ALA A 41 5.45 2.07 10.31
CA ALA A 41 4.89 3.37 9.99
C ALA A 41 4.86 3.58 8.46
N VAL A 42 3.82 4.25 8.00
CA VAL A 42 3.71 4.64 6.59
C VAL A 42 4.73 5.73 6.33
N HIS A 43 5.59 5.51 5.34
CA HIS A 43 6.51 6.53 4.84
C HIS A 43 6.06 6.88 3.42
N PRO A 44 5.36 8.02 3.23
CA PRO A 44 4.96 8.45 1.91
C PRO A 44 6.21 8.85 1.11
N GLY A 45 6.20 8.53 -0.17
CA GLY A 45 7.25 8.88 -1.11
C GLY A 45 6.71 8.87 -2.53
N LEU A 46 7.33 9.64 -3.42
CA LEU A 46 7.03 9.58 -4.83
C LEU A 46 7.65 8.31 -5.40
N CYS A 47 6.81 7.43 -5.92
CA CYS A 47 7.21 6.18 -6.55
C CYS A 47 6.38 6.04 -7.83
N MET A 48 7.04 6.14 -8.98
CA MET A 48 6.39 5.98 -10.28
C MET A 48 6.41 4.52 -10.72
N ASP A 49 7.54 3.84 -10.49
CA ASP A 49 7.70 2.41 -10.72
C ASP A 49 8.36 1.77 -9.49
N ALA A 50 7.63 0.85 -8.85
CA ALA A 50 8.09 0.21 -7.62
C ALA A 50 9.26 -0.75 -7.85
N ARG A 51 9.33 -1.39 -9.02
CA ARG A 51 10.39 -2.34 -9.38
C ARG A 51 11.69 -1.59 -9.58
N ASP A 52 11.68 -0.57 -10.43
CA ASP A 52 12.85 0.26 -10.73
C ASP A 52 13.36 0.99 -9.47
N THR A 53 12.44 1.55 -8.68
CA THR A 53 12.80 2.24 -7.43
C THR A 53 13.48 1.30 -6.44
N LEU A 54 12.97 0.07 -6.30
CA LEU A 54 13.57 -0.93 -5.42
C LEU A 54 14.97 -1.32 -5.88
N ASP A 55 15.12 -1.61 -7.18
CA ASP A 55 16.38 -2.06 -7.74
C ASP A 55 17.46 -0.97 -7.61
N ARG A 56 17.11 0.30 -7.87
CA ARG A 56 17.99 1.46 -7.66
C ARG A 56 18.43 1.61 -6.21
N LEU A 57 17.50 1.52 -5.26
CA LEU A 57 17.81 1.71 -3.84
C LEU A 57 18.67 0.57 -3.29
N PHE A 58 18.40 -0.67 -3.70
CA PHE A 58 19.18 -1.82 -3.28
C PHE A 58 20.63 -1.72 -3.76
N ASN A 59 20.83 -1.34 -5.02
CA ASN A 59 22.17 -1.13 -5.59
C ASN A 59 22.95 0.00 -4.90
N ALA A 60 22.28 1.04 -4.40
CA ALA A 60 22.94 2.20 -3.82
C ALA A 60 23.22 2.09 -2.31
N LEU A 61 22.45 1.28 -1.59
CA LEU A 61 22.45 1.27 -0.12
C LEU A 61 22.87 -0.09 0.48
N VAL A 62 22.99 -1.14 -0.32
CA VAL A 62 23.26 -2.50 0.16
C VAL A 62 24.47 -3.13 -0.53
N LEU A 63 24.55 -3.05 -1.86
CA LEU A 63 25.72 -3.53 -2.63
C LEU A 63 26.92 -2.60 -2.47
#